data_AF-A0A7C0Y929-F1
#
_entry.id   AF-A0A7C0Y929-F1
#
_cell.length_a   1.000
_cell.length_b   1.000
_cell.length_c   1.000
_cell.angle_alpha   90.00
_cell.angle_beta   90.00
_cell.angle_gamma   90.00
#
_symmetry.space_group_name_H-M   'P 1'
#
loop_
_entity.id
_entity.type
_entity.pdbx_description
1 polymer ?
#
loop_
_entity_poly.entity_id
_entity_poly.type
_entity_poly.pdbx_seq_one_letter_code
_entity_poly.pdbx_strand_id
1 'polypeptide(L)' 'MIIVSANPWEKNIHSINIGKICANYGGGGHPTAGGINVDEASEAQKIAEEIIAILKNKINEKNS' A
#
# COMPACT_ATOMS: atom_id res chain seq x y z
N MET A 1 -0.35 13.46 3.57
CA MET A 1 -1.21 12.45 2.92
C MET A 1 -0.34 11.48 2.14
N ILE A 2 -0.63 10.18 2.23
CA ILE A 2 0.00 9.11 1.45
C ILE A 2 -1.05 8.52 0.51
N ILE A 3 -0.68 8.28 -0.75
CA ILE A 3 -1.52 7.58 -1.73
C ILE A 3 -0.75 6.36 -2.23
N VAL A 4 -1.40 5.20 -2.20
CA VAL A 4 -0.84 3.93 -2.66
C VAL A 4 -1.73 3.40 -3.76
N SER A 5 -1.15 3.04 -4.90
CA SER A 5 -1.91 2.50 -6.03
C SER A 5 -1.11 1.41 -6.74
N ALA A 6 -1.82 0.43 -7.30
CA ALA A 6 -1.22 -0.54 -8.18
C ALA A 6 -0.97 0.09 -9.55
N ASN A 7 0.13 -0.29 -10.21
CA ASN A 7 0.39 0.08 -11.60
C ASN A 7 -0.73 -0.50 -12.50
N PRO A 8 -1.55 0.33 -13.18
CA PRO A 8 -2.68 -0.14 -13.99
C PRO A 8 -2.27 -0.93 -15.23
N TRP A 9 -1.01 -0.84 -15.66
CA TRP A 9 -0.48 -1.57 -16.82
C TRP A 9 0.09 -2.94 -16.45
N GLU A 10 0.17 -3.27 -15.17
CA GLU A 10 0.67 -4.56 -14.71
C GLU A 10 -0.42 -5.63 -14.81
N LYS A 11 -0.18 -6.74 -15.51
CA LYS A 11 -1.24 -7.74 -15.76
C LYS A 11 -1.70 -8.49 -14.50
N ASN A 12 -0.93 -8.39 -13.42
CA ASN A 12 -1.05 -9.18 -12.20
C ASN A 12 -1.52 -8.40 -10.96
N ILE A 13 -2.24 -7.28 -11.16
CA ILE A 13 -2.68 -6.33 -10.12
C ILE A 13 -3.51 -6.94 -8.96
N HIS A 14 -4.18 -8.07 -9.17
CA HIS A 14 -5.34 -8.46 -8.35
C HIS A 14 -5.05 -9.25 -7.07
N SER A 15 -3.79 -9.54 -6.72
CA SER A 15 -3.48 -10.42 -5.58
C SER A 15 -3.26 -9.69 -4.25
N ILE A 16 -3.07 -8.37 -4.26
CA ILE A 16 -2.80 -7.58 -3.05
C ILE A 16 -3.90 -6.55 -2.88
N ASN A 17 -4.62 -6.61 -1.76
CA ASN A 17 -5.64 -5.61 -1.44
C ASN A 17 -4.99 -4.38 -0.77
N ILE A 18 -4.74 -3.34 -1.57
CA ILE A 18 -4.10 -2.10 -1.12
C ILE A 18 -4.96 -1.34 -0.10
N GLY A 19 -6.28 -1.25 -0.33
CA GLY A 19 -7.19 -0.60 0.62
C GLY A 19 -7.13 -1.21 2.02
N LYS A 20 -7.00 -2.55 2.13
CA LYS A 20 -6.84 -3.23 3.42
C LYS A 20 -5.49 -2.93 4.08
N ILE A 21 -4.43 -2.76 3.30
CA ILE A 21 -3.12 -2.32 3.83
C ILE A 21 -3.25 -0.90 4.38
N CYS A 22 -3.84 0.03 3.63
CA CYS A 22 -4.05 1.41 4.08
C CYS A 22 -4.95 1.50 5.31
N ALA A 23 -5.95 0.62 5.45
CA ALA A 23 -6.84 0.58 6.62
C ALA A 23 -6.12 0.28 7.94
N ASN A 24 -5.01 -0.47 7.91
CA ASN A 24 -4.21 -0.73 9.11
C ASN A 24 -3.52 0.53 9.68
N TYR A 25 -3.47 1.61 8.89
CA TYR A 25 -2.88 2.89 9.27
C TYR A 25 -3.93 4.00 9.42
N GLY A 26 -5.21 3.64 9.64
CA GLY A 26 -6.31 4.61 9.77
C GLY A 26 -6.78 5.21 8.43
N GLY A 27 -6.26 4.70 7.31
CA GLY A 27 -6.70 5.06 5.96
C GLY A 27 -7.83 4.16 5.43
N GLY A 28 -7.88 4.02 4.11
CA GLY A 28 -8.84 3.13 3.45
C GLY A 28 -8.73 3.17 1.93
N GLY A 29 -9.62 2.45 1.23
CA GLY A 29 -9.65 2.42 -0.22
C GLY A 29 -10.30 1.16 -0.79
N HIS A 30 -9.95 0.84 -2.03
CA HIS A 30 -10.38 -0.35 -2.75
C HIS A 30 -9.18 -1.27 -3.05
N PRO A 31 -9.38 -2.47 -3.62
CA PRO A 31 -8.29 -3.44 -3.77
C PRO A 31 -7.04 -2.90 -4.50
N THR A 32 -7.22 -1.98 -5.45
CA THR A 32 -6.13 -1.45 -6.31
C THR A 32 -5.61 -0.08 -5.90
N ALA A 33 -6.23 0.62 -4.96
CA ALA A 33 -5.74 1.90 -4.46
C ALA A 33 -6.27 2.23 -3.06
N GLY A 34 -5.48 2.99 -2.30
CA GLY A 34 -5.86 3.48 -0.98
C GLY A 34 -5.10 4.74 -0.60
N GLY A 35 -5.57 5.40 0.46
CA GLY A 35 -5.01 6.63 0.97
C GLY A 35 -4.97 6.66 2.49
N ILE A 36 -4.01 7.40 3.03
CA ILE A 36 -3.78 7.58 4.46
C ILE A 36 -3.57 9.08 4.73
N ASN A 37 -4.34 9.62 5.65
CA ASN A 37 -4.14 10.97 6.16
C ASN A 37 -3.16 10.92 7.34
N VAL A 38 -2.23 11.86 7.35
CA VAL A 38 -1.13 11.95 8.31
C VAL A 38 -0.88 13.43 8.54
N ASP A 39 -0.64 13.79 9.80
CA ASP A 39 -0.45 15.18 10.22
C ASP A 39 1.02 15.59 10.10
N GLU A 40 1.94 14.65 10.30
CA GLU A 40 3.38 14.89 10.31
C GLU A 40 4.11 14.21 9.15
N ALA A 41 5.10 14.90 8.58
CA ALA A 41 5.89 14.37 7.46
C ALA A 41 6.77 13.17 7.85
N SER A 42 7.28 13.16 9.09
CA SER A 42 8.09 12.05 9.62
C SER A 42 7.27 10.76 9.79
N GLU A 43 6.03 10.90 10.27
CA GLU A 43 5.07 9.79 10.33
C GLU A 43 4.73 9.30 8.92
N ALA A 44 4.49 10.22 7.98
CA ALA A 44 4.21 9.89 6.60
C ALA A 44 5.33 9.02 5.98
N GLN A 45 6.58 9.42 6.21
CA GLN A 45 7.75 8.70 5.73
C GLN A 45 7.84 7.30 6.35
N LYS A 46 7.69 7.18 7.68
CA LYS A 46 7.74 5.89 8.38
C LYS A 46 6.69 4.91 7.84
N ILE A 47 5.43 5.38 7.73
CA ILE A 47 4.32 4.56 7.22
C ILE A 47 4.60 4.14 5.76
N ALA A 48 5.12 5.03 4.92
CA ALA A 48 5.45 4.71 3.54
C ALA A 48 6.52 3.61 3.45
N GLU A 49 7.57 3.68 4.26
CA GLU A 49 8.64 2.67 4.32
C GLU A 49 8.10 1.30 4.76
N GLU A 50 7.23 1.25 5.77
CA GLU A 50 6.57 0.02 6.23
C GLU A 50 5.67 -0.58 5.13
N ILE A 51 4.88 0.24 4.43
CA ILE A 51 4.04 -0.21 3.32
C ILE A 51 4.89 -0.77 2.18
N ILE A 52 6.01 -0.11 1.83
CA ILE A 52 6.93 -0.60 0.80
C ILE A 52 7.48 -1.98 1.18
N ALA A 53 7.87 -2.18 2.44
CA ALA A 53 8.36 -3.47 2.91
C ALA A 53 7.28 -4.57 2.83
N ILE A 54 6.06 -4.27 3.26
CA ILE A 54 4.90 -5.19 3.15
C ILE A 54 4.65 -5.58 1.69
N LEU A 55 4.62 -4.59 0.78
CA LEU A 55 4.36 -4.83 -0.64
C LEU A 55 5.47 -5.68 -1.28
N LYS A 56 6.74 -5.39 -0.98
CA LYS A 56 7.88 -6.21 -1.45
C LYS A 56 7.77 -7.66 -0.99
N ASN A 57 7.47 -7.89 0.29
CA ASN A 57 7.32 -9.24 0.82
C ASN A 57 6.18 -10.00 0.13
N LYS A 58 5.01 -9.36 -0.02
CA LYS A 58 3.84 -9.97 -0.69
C LYS A 58 4.08 -10.26 -2.18
N ILE A 59 4.86 -9.42 -2.86
CA ILE A 59 5.25 -9.66 -4.25
C ILE A 59 6.20 -10.86 -4.33
N ASN A 60 7.17 -10.97 -3.42
CA ASN A 60 8.12 -12.08 -3.39
C ASN A 60 7.47 -13.43 -3.04
N GLU A 61 6.53 -13.45 -2.09
CA GLU A 61 5.72 -14.63 -1.75
C GLU A 61 4.94 -15.18 -2.94
N LYS A 62 4.52 -14.31 -3.87
CA LYS A 62 3.80 -14.73 -5.08
C LYS A 62 4.71 -15.34 -6.15
N ASN A 63 5.98 -14.97 -6.16
CA ASN A 63 6.95 -15.39 -7.19
C ASN A 63 7.74 -16.65 -6.78
N SER A 64 7.50 -17.19 -5.58
CA SER A 64 8.10 -18.41 -5.05
C SER A 64 7.13 -19.59 -5.18
#